data_AF-A0A7K2XAW0-F1
#
_entry.id   AF-A0A7K2XAW0-F1
#
_cell.length_a   1.000
_cell.length_b   1.000
_cell.length_c   1.000
_cell.angle_alpha   90.00
_cell.angle_beta   90.00
_cell.angle_gamma   90.00
#
_symmetry.space_group_name_H-M   'P 1'
#
loop_
_entity.id
_entity.type
_entity.pdbx_description
1 polymer ?
#
loop_
_entity_poly.entity_id
_entity_poly.type
_entity_poly.pdbx_seq_one_letter_code
_entity_poly.pdbx_strand_id
1 'polypeptide(L)' 'MAPGSLTVSPATPQDWELVRSWAAEEGWNPGLSDVTAFFAQDPGGFFLGRIGGEPVSAVSVVGYDDAYA' A
#
# COMPACT_ATOMS: atom_id res chain seq x y z
N MET A 1 14.44 7.46 -23.09
CA MET A 1 15.02 7.49 -21.73
C MET A 1 14.75 6.14 -21.09
N ALA A 2 15.72 5.54 -20.40
CA ALA A 2 15.44 4.32 -19.63
C ALA A 2 14.44 4.68 -18.51
N PRO A 3 13.46 3.81 -18.18
CA PRO A 3 12.63 4.04 -17.02
C PRO A 3 13.52 4.21 -15.78
N GLY A 4 13.18 5.17 -14.92
CA GLY A 4 13.90 5.37 -13.67
C GLY A 4 13.91 4.09 -12.83
N SER A 5 14.89 3.95 -11.93
CA SER A 5 14.96 2.80 -11.02
C SER A 5 13.74 2.78 -10.09
N LEU A 6 13.18 1.59 -9.86
CA LEU A 6 12.12 1.37 -8.88
C LEU A 6 12.71 1.44 -7.46
N THR A 7 12.11 2.26 -6.62
CA THR A 7 12.42 2.37 -5.19
C THR A 7 11.19 2.00 -4.38
N VAL A 8 11.38 1.30 -3.27
CA VAL A 8 10.28 0.87 -2.39
C VAL A 8 10.44 1.53 -1.04
N SER A 9 9.35 2.07 -0.49
CA SER A 9 9.33 2.63 0.87
C SER A 9 8.04 2.27 1.59
N PRO A 10 8.03 2.34 2.94
CA PRO A 10 6.78 2.29 3.70
C PRO A 10 5.79 3.36 3.21
N ALA A 11 4.51 3.05 3.31
CA ALA A 11 3.41 3.94 2.96
C ALA A 11 2.64 4.37 4.22
N THR A 12 2.14 5.61 4.20
CA THR A 12 1.25 6.14 5.23
C THR A 12 -0.22 5.87 4.87
N PRO A 13 -1.16 6.00 5.82
CA PRO A 13 -2.59 5.96 5.50
C PRO A 13 -3.00 7.00 4.45
N GLN A 14 -2.35 8.16 4.41
CA GLN A 14 -2.57 9.21 3.42
C GLN A 14 -2.06 8.79 2.02
N ASP A 15 -0.89 8.16 1.95
CA ASP A 15 -0.39 7.57 0.70
C ASP A 15 -1.36 6.52 0.15
N TRP A 16 -2.03 5.78 1.05
CA TRP A 16 -2.94 4.70 0.68
C TRP A 16 -4.27 5.18 0.08
N GLU A 17 -4.60 6.47 0.18
CA GLU A 17 -5.77 7.02 -0.50
C GLU A 17 -5.63 6.95 -2.03
N LEU A 18 -4.41 7.13 -2.53
CA LEU A 18 -4.07 6.95 -3.96
C LEU A 18 -4.25 5.49 -4.39
N VAL A 19 -3.83 4.54 -3.55
CA VAL A 19 -3.98 3.11 -3.84
C VAL A 19 -5.47 2.73 -3.89
N ARG A 20 -6.31 3.33 -3.03
CA ARG A 20 -7.76 3.16 -3.10
C ARG A 20 -8.35 3.69 -4.40
N SER A 21 -7.87 4.83 -4.92
CA SER A 21 -8.37 5.32 -6.20
C SER A 21 -7.99 4.39 -7.35
N TRP A 22 -6.76 3.85 -7.37
CA TRP A 22 -6.37 2.84 -8.36
C TRP A 22 -7.23 1.58 -8.27
N ALA A 23 -7.46 1.06 -7.05
CA ALA A 23 -8.33 -0.08 -6.85
C ALA A 23 -9.74 0.16 -7.41
N ALA A 24 -10.32 1.35 -7.17
CA ALA A 24 -11.62 1.73 -7.71
C ALA A 24 -11.61 1.83 -9.25
N GLU A 25 -10.58 2.43 -9.84
CA GLU A 25 -10.40 2.54 -11.30
C GLU A 25 -10.22 1.17 -11.97
N GLU A 26 -9.52 0.25 -11.31
CA GLU A 26 -9.31 -1.12 -11.74
C GLU A 26 -10.53 -2.04 -11.48
N GLY A 27 -11.57 -1.54 -10.81
CA GLY A 27 -12.78 -2.29 -10.49
C GLY A 27 -12.64 -3.28 -9.33
N TRP A 28 -11.59 -3.15 -8.53
CA TRP A 28 -11.47 -3.89 -7.27
C TRP A 28 -12.48 -3.34 -6.26
N ASN A 29 -12.94 -4.23 -5.37
CA ASN A 29 -13.93 -3.89 -4.34
C ASN A 29 -13.37 -4.09 -2.91
N PRO A 30 -12.35 -3.31 -2.49
CA PRO A 30 -11.89 -3.34 -1.11
C PRO A 30 -12.98 -2.86 -0.16
N GLY A 31 -13.04 -3.44 1.03
CA GLY A 31 -13.96 -3.02 2.08
C GLY A 31 -13.67 -1.60 2.54
N LEU A 32 -14.73 -0.86 2.90
CA LEU A 32 -14.64 0.53 3.36
C LEU A 32 -13.72 0.70 4.58
N SER A 33 -13.65 -0.32 5.42
CA SER A 33 -12.86 -0.34 6.65
C SER A 33 -11.50 -1.02 6.51
N ASP A 34 -11.19 -1.61 5.35
CA ASP A 34 -9.99 -2.46 5.17
C ASP A 34 -8.73 -1.68 5.49
N VAL A 35 -8.60 -0.46 4.96
CA VAL A 35 -7.44 0.40 5.20
C VAL A 35 -7.25 0.66 6.70
N THR A 36 -8.31 1.11 7.38
CA THR A 36 -8.23 1.42 8.82
C THR A 36 -7.92 0.17 9.64
N ALA A 37 -8.56 -0.96 9.34
CA ALA A 37 -8.37 -2.20 10.08
C ALA A 37 -6.96 -2.76 9.91
N PHE A 38 -6.46 -2.79 8.68
CA PHE A 38 -5.14 -3.34 8.38
C PHE A 38 -3.99 -2.43 8.84
N PHE A 39 -4.11 -1.11 8.73
CA PHE A 39 -3.12 -0.19 9.33
C PHE A 39 -3.12 -0.26 10.86
N ALA A 40 -4.27 -0.56 11.49
CA ALA A 40 -4.32 -0.76 12.94
C ALA A 40 -3.65 -2.08 13.37
N GLN A 41 -3.76 -3.13 12.55
CA GLN A 41 -3.12 -4.42 12.78
C GLN A 41 -1.60 -4.36 12.61
N ASP A 42 -1.12 -3.78 11.50
CA ASP A 42 0.30 -3.65 11.21
C ASP A 42 0.57 -2.33 10.44
N PRO A 43 0.97 -1.27 11.16
CA PRO A 43 1.33 0.00 10.52
C PRO A 43 2.53 -0.11 9.57
N GLY A 44 3.35 -1.17 9.68
CA GLY A 44 4.53 -1.42 8.87
C GLY A 44 4.26 -2.30 7.63
N GLY A 45 3.06 -2.85 7.49
CA GLY A 45 2.70 -3.82 6.46
C GLY A 45 2.42 -3.22 5.07
N PHE A 46 2.69 -1.93 4.85
CA PHE A 46 2.26 -1.21 3.65
C PHE A 46 3.42 -0.55 2.93
N PHE A 47 3.49 -0.73 1.61
CA PHE A 47 4.61 -0.26 0.80
C PHE A 47 4.16 0.35 -0.52
N LEU A 48 4.88 1.39 -0.95
CA LEU A 48 4.74 1.99 -2.27
C LEU A 48 6.04 1.82 -3.08
N GLY A 49 5.87 1.39 -4.33
CA GLY A 49 6.91 1.41 -5.35
C GLY A 49 6.86 2.72 -6.13
N ARG A 50 8.02 3.38 -6.28
CA ARG A 50 8.17 4.66 -6.96
C ARG A 50 9.22 4.62 -8.06
N ILE A 51 8.91 5.23 -9.20
CA ILE A 51 9.86 5.48 -10.30
C ILE A 51 10.02 7.00 -10.43
N GLY A 52 11.24 7.51 -10.22
CA GLY A 52 11.49 8.95 -10.28
C GLY A 52 10.73 9.77 -9.22
N GLY A 53 10.38 9.14 -8.09
CA GLY A 53 9.60 9.75 -7.01
C GLY A 53 8.09 9.60 -7.15
N GLU A 54 7.61 9.19 -8.33
CA GLU A 54 6.17 9.01 -8.58
C GLU A 54 5.72 7.59 -8.16
N PRO A 55 4.65 7.45 -7.36
CA PRO A 55 4.04 6.15 -7.05
C PRO A 55 3.55 5.45 -8.33
N VAL A 56 3.97 4.20 -8.52
CA VAL A 56 3.59 3.37 -9.69
C VAL A 56 3.09 1.99 -9.31
N SER A 57 3.27 1.58 -8.06
CA SER A 57 2.79 0.31 -7.54
C SER A 57 2.62 0.37 -6.02
N ALA A 58 1.82 -0.55 -5.48
CA ALA A 58 1.58 -0.69 -4.06
C ALA A 58 1.50 -2.17 -3.67
N VAL A 59 1.86 -2.49 -2.42
CA VAL A 59 1.63 -3.81 -1.84
C VAL A 59 1.34 -3.71 -0.35
N SER A 60 0.36 -4.49 0.10
CA SER A 60 -0.01 -4.66 1.51
C SER A 60 0.30 -6.09 1.94
N VAL A 61 1.19 -6.23 2.91
CA VAL A 61 1.61 -7.50 3.54
C VAL A 61 1.51 -7.33 5.04
N VAL A 62 0.30 -7.51 5.57
CA VAL A 62 -0.04 -7.25 6.97
C VAL A 62 0.26 -8.49 7.79
N GLY A 63 1.13 -8.35 8.80
CA GLY A 63 1.45 -9.42 9.73
C GLY A 63 0.35 -9.67 10.77
N TYR A 64 0.26 -10.92 11.24
CA TYR A 64 -0.39 -11.23 12.52
C TYR A 64 0.53 -10.84 13.68
N ASP A 65 0.01 -10.87 14.91
CA ASP A 65 0.82 -10.64 16.10
C ASP A 65 1.76 -11.83 16.42
N ASP A 66 2.70 -11.58 17.33
CA ASP A 66 3.68 -12.59 17.78
C ASP A 66 3.03 -13.83 18.42
N ALA A 67 1.75 -13.75 18.82
CA ALA A 67 1.03 -14.88 19.40
C ALA A 67 0.49 -15.86 18.34
N TYR A 68 0.54 -15.48 17.06
CA TYR A 68 0.08 -16.29 15.93
C TYR A 68 1.20 -16.70 14.96
N ALA A 69 2.44 -16.28 15.21
CA ALA A 69 3.63 -16.53 14.39
C ALA A 69 4.28 -17.92 14.64
#